data_AF-A0A919ZAZ7-F1
#
_entry.id   AF-A0A919ZAZ7-F1
#
_cell.length_a   1.000
_cell.length_b   1.000
_cell.length_c   1.000
_cell.angle_alpha   90.00
_cell.angle_beta   90.00
_cell.angle_gamma   90.00
#
_symmetry.space_group_name_H-M   'P 1'
#
loop_
_entity.id
_entity.type
_entity.pdbx_description
1 polymer ?
#
loop_
_entity_poly.entity_id
_entity_poly.type
_entity_poly.pdbx_seq_one_letter_code
_entity_poly.pdbx_strand_id
1 'polypeptide(L)' 'MGRRQNDPVDPVIRMKNVILGWGLVIGIVLGCIVGMLADNLTIGLLVFVPLGSLAGSFLGSWKSRSMKQE' A
#
# COMPACT_ATOMS: atom_id res chain seq x y z
N MET A 1 26.98 8.99 -18.35
CA MET A 1 25.73 9.49 -17.74
C MET A 1 24.63 8.51 -18.08
N GLY A 2 24.06 7.84 -17.09
CA GLY A 2 23.02 6.84 -17.29
C GLY A 2 22.78 6.09 -16.00
N ARG A 3 22.20 6.76 -15.01
CA ARG A 3 21.71 6.08 -13.80
C ARG A 3 20.65 5.08 -14.28
N ARG A 4 20.91 3.79 -14.11
CA ARG A 4 19.87 2.75 -14.17
C ARG A 4 18.94 3.02 -13.00
N GLN A 5 17.94 3.86 -13.25
CA GLN A 5 17.02 4.36 -12.22
C GLN A 5 15.94 3.33 -11.83
N ASN A 6 16.03 2.11 -12.39
CA ASN A 6 15.07 1.02 -12.24
C ASN A 6 15.81 -0.33 -12.07
N ASP A 7 16.85 -0.40 -11.23
CA ASP A 7 17.33 -1.72 -10.83
C ASP A 7 16.28 -2.33 -9.87
N PRO A 8 15.61 -3.45 -10.20
CA PRO A 8 14.59 -4.07 -9.34
C PRO A 8 15.15 -4.64 -8.02
N VAL A 9 16.46 -4.46 -7.81
CA VAL A 9 17.23 -4.83 -6.64
C VAL A 9 17.41 -3.63 -5.68
N ASP A 10 16.92 -2.43 -6.05
CA ASP A 10 17.02 -1.25 -5.18
C ASP A 10 16.20 -1.48 -3.88
N PRO A 11 16.84 -1.53 -2.69
CA PRO A 11 16.18 -1.89 -1.44
C PRO A 11 15.06 -0.91 -1.08
N VAL A 12 15.17 0.36 -1.50
CA VAL A 12 14.17 1.40 -1.28
C VAL A 12 12.89 1.12 -2.07
N ILE A 13 13.00 0.66 -3.32
CA ILE A 13 11.84 0.35 -4.17
C ILE A 13 11.13 -0.90 -3.65
N ARG A 14 11.88 -1.92 -3.23
CA ARG A 14 11.32 -3.11 -2.56
C ARG A 14 10.55 -2.73 -1.31
N MET A 15 11.12 -1.88 -0.45
CA MET A 15 10.48 -1.51 0.80
C MET A 15 9.19 -0.71 0.57
N LYS A 16 9.15 0.17 -0.45
CA LYS A 16 7.90 0.82 -0.88
C LYS A 16 6.85 -0.19 -1.31
N ASN A 17 7.20 -1.14 -2.18
CA ASN A 17 6.26 -2.15 -2.66
C ASN A 17 5.74 -3.05 -1.53
N VAL A 18 6.58 -3.38 -0.55
CA VAL A 18 6.18 -4.15 0.63
C VAL A 18 5.15 -3.37 1.45
N ILE A 19 5.39 -2.08 1.73
CA ILE A 19 4.44 -1.25 2.50
C ILE A 19 3.12 -1.07 1.74
N LEU A 20 3.19 -0.89 0.43
CA LEU A 20 2.02 -0.76 -0.44
C LEU A 20 1.20 -2.06 -0.46
N GLY A 21 1.88 -3.21 -0.52
CA GLY A 21 1.28 -4.54 -0.41
C GLY A 21 0.60 -4.76 0.95
N TRP A 22 1.25 -4.39 2.05
CA TRP A 22 0.63 -4.45 3.38
C TRP A 22 -0.60 -3.55 3.49
N GLY A 23 -0.55 -2.34 2.94
CA GLY A 23 -1.70 -1.43 2.90
C GLY A 23 -2.90 -2.01 2.13
N LEU A 24 -2.63 -2.68 1.01
CA LEU A 24 -3.67 -3.38 0.24
C LEU A 24 -4.27 -4.54 1.05
N VAL A 25 -3.45 -5.38 1.68
CA VAL A 25 -3.91 -6.50 2.50
C VAL A 25 -4.78 -6.00 3.66
N ILE A 26 -4.35 -4.95 4.36
CA ILE A 26 -5.14 -4.35 5.45
C ILE A 26 -6.46 -3.78 4.92
N GLY A 27 -6.44 -3.10 3.77
CA GLY A 27 -7.65 -2.59 3.12
C GLY A 27 -8.65 -3.68 2.75
N ILE A 28 -8.18 -4.81 2.22
CA ILE A 28 -9.03 -5.97 1.90
C ILE A 28 -9.62 -6.57 3.18
N VAL A 29 -8.81 -6.78 4.22
CA VAL A 29 -9.27 -7.35 5.49
C VAL A 29 -10.32 -6.46 6.14
N LEU A 30 -10.08 -5.15 6.22
CA LEU A 30 -11.05 -4.19 6.76
C LEU A 30 -12.32 -4.11 5.90
N GLY A 31 -12.17 -4.10 4.57
CA GLY A 31 -13.30 -4.12 3.64
C GLY A 31 -14.16 -5.37 3.77
N CYS A 32 -13.54 -6.54 4.01
CA CYS A 32 -14.25 -7.77 4.30
C CYS A 32 -15.02 -7.68 5.63
N ILE A 33 -14.38 -7.21 6.71
CA ILE A 33 -15.03 -7.09 8.03
C ILE A 33 -16.23 -6.14 7.95
N VAL A 34 -16.03 -4.93 7.41
CA VAL A 34 -17.09 -3.93 7.28
C VAL A 34 -18.17 -4.39 6.29
N GLY A 35 -17.78 -5.02 5.19
CA GLY A 35 -18.70 -5.58 4.21
C GLY A 35 -19.57 -6.71 4.76
N MET A 36 -19.01 -7.57 5.63
CA MET A 36 -19.78 -8.59 6.35
C MET A 36 -20.73 -7.98 7.38
N LEU A 37 -20.31 -6.93 8.09
CA LEU A 37 -21.17 -6.22 9.05
C LEU A 37 -22.31 -5.45 8.38
N ALA A 38 -22.13 -5.03 7.13
CA ALA A 38 -23.11 -4.29 6.35
C ALA A 38 -23.98 -5.18 5.43
N ASP A 39 -23.85 -6.52 5.54
CA ASP A 39 -24.46 -7.51 4.63
C ASP A 39 -24.21 -7.23 3.13
N ASN A 40 -23.15 -6.48 2.84
CA ASN A 40 -22.83 -6.03 1.49
C ASN A 40 -21.31 -5.99 1.29
N LEU A 41 -20.76 -7.18 1.09
CA LEU A 41 -19.32 -7.40 0.89
C LEU A 41 -18.78 -6.60 -0.31
N THR A 42 -19.58 -6.49 -1.37
CA THR A 42 -19.22 -5.76 -2.58
C THR A 42 -18.94 -4.30 -2.27
N ILE A 43 -19.84 -3.61 -1.56
CA ILE A 43 -19.66 -2.20 -1.18
C ILE A 43 -18.46 -2.06 -0.22
N GLY A 44 -18.34 -2.96 0.75
CA GLY A 44 -17.21 -2.97 1.69
C GLY A 44 -15.85 -3.04 0.98
N LEU A 45 -15.69 -3.95 0.03
CA LEU A 45 -14.45 -4.06 -0.75
C LEU A 45 -14.24 -2.88 -1.70
N LEU A 46 -15.30 -2.40 -2.37
CA LEU A 46 -15.21 -1.29 -3.34
C LEU A 46 -14.72 0.01 -2.68
N VAL A 47 -15.06 0.23 -1.41
CA VAL A 47 -14.67 1.43 -0.67
C VAL A 47 -13.33 1.25 0.04
N PHE A 48 -13.11 0.11 0.71
CA PHE A 48 -11.94 -0.06 1.57
C PHE A 48 -10.68 -0.53 0.83
N VAL A 49 -10.80 -1.20 -0.32
CA VAL A 49 -9.63 -1.60 -1.11
C VAL A 49 -8.91 -0.38 -1.72
N PRO A 50 -9.59 0.59 -2.35
CA PRO A 50 -8.96 1.83 -2.79
C PRO A 50 -8.42 2.68 -1.63
N LEU A 51 -9.14 2.73 -0.50
CA LEU A 51 -8.67 3.46 0.69
C LEU A 51 -7.40 2.83 1.27
N GLY A 52 -7.32 1.51 1.34
CA GLY A 52 -6.13 0.79 1.81
C GLY A 52 -4.92 0.95 0.89
N SER A 53 -5.13 0.94 -0.43
CA SER A 53 -4.05 1.17 -1.40
C SER A 53 -3.54 2.60 -1.37
N LEU A 54 -4.43 3.59 -1.21
CA LEU A 54 -4.07 5.00 -1.00
C LEU A 54 -3.29 5.19 0.30
N ALA A 55 -3.76 4.63 1.41
CA ALA A 55 -3.08 4.69 2.70
C ALA A 55 -1.69 4.02 2.64
N GLY A 56 -1.59 2.84 2.03
CA GLY A 56 -0.33 2.13 1.81
C GLY A 56 0.65 2.91 0.93
N SER A 57 0.15 3.59 -0.12
CA SER A 57 0.97 4.43 -1.00
C SER A 57 1.48 5.69 -0.30
N PHE A 58 0.63 6.32 0.53
CA PHE A 58 1.00 7.47 1.35
C PHE A 58 2.06 7.10 2.39
N LEU A 59 1.84 6.02 3.15
CA LEU A 59 2.79 5.52 4.15
C LEU A 59 4.10 5.05 3.52
N GLY A 60 4.05 4.38 2.37
CA GLY A 60 5.23 3.97 1.61
C GLY A 60 6.05 5.15 1.10
N SER A 61 5.38 6.22 0.66
CA SER A 61 6.04 7.45 0.21
C SER A 61 6.65 8.25 1.36
N TRP A 62 5.97 8.30 2.51
CA TRP A 62 6.47 9.00 3.69
C TRP A 62 7.66 8.28 4.33
N LYS A 63 7.57 6.96 4.53
CA LYS A 63 8.66 6.15 5.10
C LYS A 63 9.89 6.11 4.18
N SER A 64 9.69 6.12 2.87
CA SER A 64 10.81 6.21 1.92
C SER A 64 11.56 7.53 1.97
N ARG A 65 10.93 8.64 2.38
CA ARG A 65 11.62 9.91 2.57
C ARG A 65 12.47 9.89 3.84
N SER A 66 11.96 9.26 4.90
CA SER A 66 12.70 9.08 6.16
C SER A 66 13.99 8.28 5.98
N MET A 67 13.97 7.23 5.14
CA MET A 67 15.16 6.41 4.84
C MET A 67 16.20 7.09 3.94
N LYS A 68 15.91 8.27 3.39
CA LYS A 68 16.86 9.04 2.57
C LYS A 68 17.62 10.08 3.38
N GLN A 69 17.32 10.21 4.68
CA GLN A 69 17.93 11.18 5.59
C GLN A 69 18.89 10.55 6.63
N GLU A 70 19.07 9.23 6.60
CA GLU A 70 20.22 8.52 7.19
C GLU A 70 21.25 8.23 6.11
#